data_AF-Q9BII3-F1
#
_entry.id   AF-Q9BII3-F1
#
_cell.length_a   1.000
_cell.length_b   1.000
_cell.length_c   1.000
_cell.angle_alpha   90.00
_cell.angle_beta   90.00
_cell.angle_gamma   90.00
#
_symmetry.space_group_name_H-M   'P 1'
#
loop_
_entity.id
_entity.type
_entity.pdbx_description
1 polymer ?
#
loop_
_entity_poly.entity_id
_entity_poly.type
_entity_poly.pdbx_seq_one_letter_code
_entity_poly.pdbx_strand_id
1 'polypeptide(L)'
;MWNSITASGLMLVAALATLCHGACDEPCPVPPKHYAELGCKPILEEGQCCPKRYQCPELTDRDGNKCYFNGNIYPAGAKLAPTEQEIHSCSPACFCSNHTAPAT
;
A
#
# COMPACT_ATOMS: atom_id res chain seq x y z
N MET A 1 18.65 -38.31 -56.82
CA MET A 1 18.47 -37.22 -57.81
C MET A 1 17.09 -36.65 -57.56
N TRP A 2 17.05 -35.59 -56.74
CA TRP A 2 16.86 -34.19 -57.15
C TRP A 2 15.37 -33.86 -57.29
N ASN A 3 14.89 -33.14 -56.25
CA ASN A 3 13.94 -32.02 -56.16
C ASN A 3 12.59 -32.09 -56.91
N SER A 4 11.53 -31.34 -56.57
CA SER A 4 11.42 -30.01 -55.98
C SER A 4 9.95 -29.74 -55.58
N ILE A 5 9.76 -29.10 -54.43
CA ILE A 5 8.97 -27.86 -54.24
C ILE A 5 7.52 -27.87 -54.75
N THR A 6 6.57 -27.89 -53.82
CA THR A 6 5.58 -26.80 -53.62
C THR A 6 4.96 -26.92 -52.23
N ALA A 7 5.80 -26.86 -51.19
CA ALA A 7 5.35 -26.54 -49.83
C ALA A 7 5.25 -25.01 -49.71
N SER A 8 4.31 -24.42 -50.45
CA SER A 8 4.03 -22.98 -50.40
C SER A 8 2.57 -22.81 -50.02
N GLY A 9 2.29 -23.04 -48.75
CA GLY A 9 0.96 -22.86 -48.20
C GLY A 9 1.05 -22.96 -46.68
N LEU A 10 0.97 -21.80 -46.04
CA LEU A 10 0.59 -21.68 -44.63
C LEU A 10 1.65 -22.06 -43.59
N MET A 11 2.83 -21.42 -43.62
CA MET A 11 3.53 -21.19 -42.35
C MET A 11 3.07 -19.87 -41.78
N LEU A 12 2.24 -19.99 -40.74
CA LEU A 12 1.58 -18.95 -39.97
C LEU A 12 2.52 -17.78 -39.66
N VAL A 13 2.17 -16.62 -40.21
CA VAL A 13 2.51 -15.34 -39.62
C VAL A 13 1.67 -15.17 -38.35
N ALA A 14 2.09 -15.78 -37.24
CA ALA A 14 1.61 -15.41 -35.91
C ALA A 14 2.65 -14.47 -35.30
N ALA A 15 2.62 -13.25 -35.79
CA ALA A 15 3.39 -12.13 -35.27
C ALA A 15 3.08 -11.93 -33.78
N LEU A 16 4.15 -11.91 -32.98
CA LEU A 16 4.34 -11.01 -31.84
C LEU A 16 3.10 -10.77 -30.96
N ALA A 17 2.61 -11.83 -30.31
CA ALA A 17 1.89 -11.68 -29.05
C ALA A 17 2.89 -11.61 -27.88
N THR A 18 3.97 -10.83 -28.02
CA THR A 18 4.64 -10.26 -26.85
C THR A 18 3.68 -9.23 -26.26
N LEU A 19 2.71 -9.73 -25.49
CA LEU A 19 2.05 -8.91 -24.48
C LEU A 19 3.19 -8.35 -23.63
N CYS A 20 3.47 -7.06 -23.81
CA CYS A 20 4.29 -6.26 -22.92
C CYS A 20 3.68 -6.35 -21.52
N HIS A 21 4.00 -7.42 -20.79
CA HIS A 21 3.97 -7.38 -19.34
C HIS A 21 5.16 -6.49 -19.00
N GLY A 22 4.89 -5.21 -18.77
CA GLY A 22 5.90 -4.25 -18.34
C GLY A 22 6.69 -4.90 -17.21
N ALA A 23 8.00 -5.02 -17.40
CA ALA A 23 8.87 -5.65 -16.42
C ALA A 23 8.81 -4.83 -15.13
N CYS A 24 8.03 -5.31 -14.17
CA CYS A 24 7.94 -4.73 -12.83
C CYS A 24 9.09 -5.30 -12.00
N ASP A 25 10.33 -5.00 -12.39
CA ASP A 25 11.53 -5.52 -11.72
C ASP A 25 11.96 -4.64 -10.53
N GLU A 26 11.47 -3.40 -10.45
CA GLU A 26 11.83 -2.46 -9.39
C GLU A 26 10.88 -2.53 -8.17
N PRO A 27 11.39 -2.53 -6.93
CA PRO A 27 10.57 -2.47 -5.72
C PRO A 27 9.75 -1.18 -5.66
N CYS A 28 8.48 -1.30 -5.27
CA CYS A 28 7.63 -0.13 -5.10
C CYS A 28 8.03 0.72 -3.89
N PRO A 29 7.83 2.06 -3.97
CA PRO A 29 8.06 2.94 -2.84
C PRO A 29 7.16 2.55 -1.65
N VAL A 30 7.70 2.74 -0.45
CA VAL A 30 6.96 2.51 0.78
C VAL A 30 5.77 3.48 0.84
N PRO A 31 4.57 3.01 1.24
CA PRO A 31 3.44 3.89 1.45
C PRO A 31 3.78 5.06 2.38
N PRO A 32 3.26 6.27 2.12
CA PRO A 32 3.40 7.37 3.07
C PRO A 32 2.91 6.94 4.46
N LYS A 33 3.69 7.26 5.50
CA LYS A 33 3.45 6.81 6.89
C LYS A 33 1.99 7.01 7.32
N HIS A 34 1.41 8.16 7.00
CA HIS A 34 0.02 8.48 7.33
C HIS A 34 -0.99 7.42 6.83
N TYR A 35 -0.84 6.93 5.60
CA TYR A 35 -1.72 5.90 5.06
C TYR A 35 -1.51 4.55 5.75
N ALA A 36 -0.27 4.20 6.08
CA ALA A 36 0.02 2.97 6.81
C ALA A 36 -0.54 3.00 8.23
N GLU A 37 -0.38 4.12 8.94
CA GLU A 37 -0.87 4.33 10.31
C GLU A 37 -2.41 4.32 10.38
N LEU A 38 -3.09 4.82 9.33
CA LEU A 38 -4.54 4.73 9.20
C LEU A 38 -5.04 3.34 8.79
N GLY A 39 -4.14 2.40 8.48
CA GLY A 39 -4.51 1.06 8.01
C GLY A 39 -5.02 1.03 6.56
N CYS A 40 -4.68 2.03 5.75
CA CYS A 40 -5.07 2.07 4.35
C CYS A 40 -4.31 1.02 3.54
N LYS A 41 -5.00 0.40 2.57
CA LYS A 41 -4.46 -0.65 1.72
C LYS A 41 -4.14 -0.12 0.32
N PRO A 42 -3.00 -0.48 -0.28
CA PRO A 42 -2.68 -0.06 -1.65
C PRO A 42 -3.66 -0.66 -2.66
N ILE A 43 -4.02 0.12 -3.68
CA ILE A 43 -4.81 -0.33 -4.82
C ILE A 43 -3.88 -0.41 -6.03
N LEU A 44 -3.71 -1.62 -6.58
CA LEU A 44 -2.95 -1.86 -7.80
C LEU A 44 -3.91 -1.86 -9.00
N GLU A 45 -3.74 -0.89 -9.89
CA GLU A 45 -4.53 -0.77 -11.12
C GLU A 45 -3.90 -1.60 -12.25
N GLU A 46 -4.72 -2.08 -13.19
CA GLU A 46 -4.24 -2.84 -14.34
C GLU A 46 -3.21 -2.03 -15.15
N GLY A 47 -2.11 -2.68 -15.53
CA GLY A 47 -1.01 -2.05 -16.27
C GLY A 47 -0.10 -1.15 -15.42
N GLN A 48 -0.33 -1.03 -14.10
CA GLN A 48 0.61 -0.37 -13.19
C GLN A 48 1.47 -1.40 -12.45
N CYS A 49 2.76 -1.08 -12.27
CA CYS A 49 3.64 -1.88 -11.43
C CYS A 49 3.50 -1.56 -9.93
N CYS A 50 3.13 -0.31 -9.61
CA CYS A 50 3.05 0.16 -8.23
C CYS A 50 1.72 0.87 -7.95
N PRO A 51 1.24 0.79 -6.69
CA PRO A 51 0.00 1.45 -6.30
C PRO A 51 0.18 2.97 -6.31
N LYS A 52 -0.77 3.65 -6.94
CA LYS A 52 -0.87 5.12 -6.92
C LYS A 52 -1.99 5.62 -6.00
N ARG A 53 -2.84 4.72 -5.54
CA ARG A 53 -4.02 5.00 -4.71
C ARG A 53 -4.07 4.06 -3.52
N TYR A 54 -4.72 4.50 -2.45
CA TYR A 54 -4.92 3.72 -1.24
C TYR A 54 -6.39 3.76 -0.85
N GLN A 55 -6.93 2.59 -0.51
CA GLN A 55 -8.26 2.45 0.08
C GLN A 55 -8.11 2.54 1.60
N CYS A 56 -8.64 3.59 2.20
CA CYS A 56 -8.66 3.78 3.65
C CYS A 56 -9.96 3.24 4.25
N PRO A 57 -9.92 2.69 5.48
CA PRO A 57 -11.13 2.36 6.21
C PRO A 57 -11.92 3.65 6.53
N GLU A 58 -13.24 3.53 6.59
CA GLU A 58 -14.06 4.61 7.15
C GLU A 58 -13.73 4.75 8.64
N LEU A 59 -13.44 5.98 9.07
CA LEU A 59 -13.07 6.29 10.46
C LEU A 59 -14.29 6.69 11.30
N THR A 60 -15.46 6.15 10.96
CA THR A 60 -16.75 6.52 11.55
C THR A 60 -17.01 5.84 12.89
N ASP A 61 -16.43 4.65 13.12
CA ASP A 61 -16.66 3.84 14.32
C ASP A 61 -15.61 4.09 15.42
N ARG A 62 -14.99 5.27 15.41
CA ARG A 62 -14.00 5.66 16.42
C ARG A 62 -14.67 6.37 17.58
N ASP A 63 -14.40 5.90 18.80
CA ASP A 63 -14.81 6.57 20.02
C ASP A 63 -13.97 7.84 20.18
N GLY A 64 -14.63 9.00 20.14
CA GLY A 64 -13.97 10.31 20.26
C GLY A 64 -13.25 10.54 21.60
N ASN A 65 -13.47 9.70 22.61
CA ASN A 65 -12.77 9.74 23.90
C ASN A 65 -11.54 8.82 23.96
N LYS A 66 -11.19 8.17 22.84
CA LYS A 66 -10.05 7.25 22.74
C LYS A 66 -9.09 7.70 21.64
N CYS A 67 -7.83 7.38 21.81
CA CYS A 67 -6.80 7.61 20.80
C CYS A 67 -6.47 6.31 20.08
N TYR A 68 -6.21 6.43 18.79
CA TYR A 68 -5.87 5.31 17.90
C TYR A 68 -4.47 5.57 17.35
N PHE A 69 -3.50 4.74 17.73
CA PHE A 69 -2.09 4.92 17.35
C PHE A 69 -1.47 3.57 17.00
N ASN A 70 -0.87 3.44 15.82
CA ASN A 70 -0.25 2.20 15.31
C ASN A 70 -1.13 0.94 15.46
N GLY A 71 -2.44 1.07 15.25
CA GLY A 71 -3.40 -0.03 15.39
C GLY A 71 -3.82 -0.35 16.83
N ASN A 72 -3.23 0.31 17.83
CA ASN A 72 -3.59 0.21 19.24
C ASN A 72 -4.62 1.28 19.63
N ILE A 73 -5.44 0.95 20.64
CA ILE A 73 -6.49 1.83 21.17
C ILE A 73 -6.14 2.19 22.62
N TYR A 74 -6.06 3.49 22.89
CA TYR A 74 -5.67 4.05 24.16
C TYR A 74 -6.82 4.84 24.81
N PRO A 75 -7.13 4.61 26.10
CA PRO A 75 -8.05 5.47 26.82
C PRO A 75 -7.40 6.84 27.11
N ALA A 76 -8.22 7.87 27.33
CA ALA A 76 -7.74 9.18 27.74
C ALA A 76 -6.83 9.09 28.99
N GLY A 77 -5.72 9.82 28.95
CA GLY A 77 -4.66 9.82 29.97
C GLY A 77 -3.64 8.69 29.85
N ALA A 78 -3.88 7.67 29.01
CA ALA A 78 -2.92 6.57 28.87
C ALA A 78 -1.66 6.99 28.12
N LYS A 79 -0.51 6.48 28.59
CA LYS A 79 0.74 6.51 27.84
C LYS A 79 0.74 5.42 26.77
N LEU A 80 1.57 5.61 25.74
CA LEU A 80 1.80 4.58 24.73
C LEU A 80 2.39 3.30 25.35
N ALA A 81 2.23 2.16 24.67
CA ALA A 81 2.90 0.92 25.07
C ALA A 81 4.44 1.12 25.09
N PRO A 82 5.19 0.43 25.96
CA PRO A 82 6.65 0.59 26.03
C PRO A 82 7.34 0.40 24.68
N THR A 83 6.89 -0.61 23.91
CA THR A 83 7.38 -0.88 22.56
C THR A 83 7.18 0.28 21.60
N GLU A 84 6.16 1.13 21.81
CA GLU A 84 5.88 2.29 20.97
C GLU A 84 6.60 3.56 21.45
N GLN A 85 6.86 3.68 22.75
CA GLN A 85 7.67 4.75 23.32
C GLN A 85 9.13 4.69 22.82
N GLU A 86 9.60 3.49 22.45
CA GLU A 86 10.96 3.25 21.97
C GLU A 86 11.14 3.46 20.45
N ILE A 87 10.05 3.58 19.68
CA ILE A 87 10.12 3.69 18.20
C ILE A 87 10.77 5.01 17.77
N HIS A 88 10.45 6.10 18.46
CA HIS A 88 10.97 7.43 18.17
C HIS A 88 11.37 8.14 19.46
N SER A 89 12.44 8.92 19.41
CA SER A 89 12.93 9.69 20.57
C SER A 89 11.90 10.68 21.12
N CYS A 90 10.90 11.08 20.34
CA CYS A 90 9.81 11.95 20.75
C CYS A 90 8.61 11.21 21.36
N SER A 91 8.52 9.88 21.20
CA SER A 91 7.40 9.07 21.68
C SER A 91 7.29 8.87 23.20
N PRO A 92 8.37 8.92 24.03
CA PRO A 92 8.26 8.66 25.47
C PRO A 92 7.35 9.61 26.24
N ALA A 93 7.14 10.82 25.73
CA ALA A 93 6.26 11.82 26.34
C ALA A 93 4.83 11.79 25.78
N CYS A 94 4.55 10.95 24.77
CA CYS A 94 3.23 10.87 24.16
C CYS A 94 2.23 10.20 25.10
N PHE A 95 1.04 10.78 25.17
CA PHE A 95 -0.11 10.23 25.89
C PHE A 95 -1.39 10.56 25.13
N CYS A 96 -2.42 9.73 25.33
CA CYS A 96 -3.74 10.00 24.79
C CYS A 96 -4.39 11.15 25.56
N SER A 97 -4.69 12.25 24.89
CA SER A 97 -5.43 13.36 25.49
C SER A 97 -6.89 13.33 25.07
N ASN A 98 -7.80 13.81 25.92
CA ASN A 98 -9.21 13.97 25.59
C ASN A 98 -9.48 15.30 24.84
N HIS A 99 -8.50 15.81 24.09
CA HIS A 99 -8.65 17.04 23.33
C HIS A 99 -9.38 16.72 22.01
N THR A 100 -10.66 17.05 21.97
CA THR A 100 -11.50 16.99 20.76
C THR A 100 -11.34 18.22 19.87
N ALA A 101 -10.52 19.20 20.26
CA ALA A 101 -10.18 20.32 19.41
C ALA A 101 -9.25 19.84 18.27
N PRO A 102 -9.56 20.14 17.00
CA PRO A 102 -8.64 19.84 15.91
C PRO A 102 -7.30 20.54 16.14
N ALA A 103 -6.20 19.89 15.76
CA ALA A 103 -4.89 20.51 15.77
C ALA A 103 -4.92 21.76 14.87
N THR A 104 -4.67 22.93 15.47
CA THR A 104 -4.55 24.22 14.79
C THR A 104 -3.17 24.42 14.20
#